data_AF-A0A2V5ZAH9-F1
#
_entry.id   AF-A0A2V5ZAH9-F1
#
_cell.length_a   1.000
_cell.length_b   1.000
_cell.length_c   1.000
_cell.angle_alpha   90.00
_cell.angle_beta   90.00
_cell.angle_gamma   90.00
#
_symmetry.space_group_name_H-M   'P 1'
#
loop_
_entity.id
_entity.type
_entity.pdbx_description
1 polymer ?
#
loop_
_entity_poly.entity_id
_entity_poly.type
_entity_poly.pdbx_seq_one_letter_code
_entity_poly.pdbx_strand_id
1 'polypeptide(L)'
;MKRSRPVLLVAPSWREAWGEAIAPWCNQVLPGAWQRELPTLVVVPTRGQATDLKARLIAKGSSHLGLQFVTPRSLRALLARDDPTPAAEPEHLRLLLAIAASEMEDSPNESEALSAKAVARAPALLLRALDRLETAGWKFEELRLPSFAPLVERFKKLLEKCDFVLPGETDRRHLQRAARGKRE
;
A
#
# COMPACT_ATOMS: atom_id res chain seq x y z
N MET A 1 22.24 12.16 -8.12
CA MET A 1 21.52 11.53 -9.27
C MET A 1 20.45 12.46 -9.82
N LYS A 2 20.51 12.85 -11.10
CA LYS A 2 19.38 13.52 -11.76
C LYS A 2 18.16 12.60 -11.66
N ARG A 3 17.04 13.08 -11.11
CA ARG A 3 15.78 12.31 -11.09
C ARG A 3 15.30 12.16 -12.53
N SER A 4 15.44 10.95 -13.08
CA SER A 4 14.81 10.60 -14.35
C SER A 4 13.30 10.78 -14.21
N ARG A 5 12.66 11.40 -15.21
CA ARG A 5 11.20 11.53 -15.22
C ARG A 5 10.57 10.12 -15.20
N PRO A 6 9.49 9.90 -14.44
CA PRO A 6 8.77 8.64 -14.52
C PRO A 6 8.24 8.45 -15.93
N VAL A 7 8.40 7.25 -16.48
CA VAL A 7 7.88 6.86 -17.80
C VAL A 7 6.81 5.82 -17.58
N LEU A 8 5.63 6.06 -18.12
CA LEU A 8 4.55 5.07 -18.17
C LEU A 8 4.61 4.37 -19.52
N LEU A 9 4.75 3.04 -19.50
CA LEU A 9 4.72 2.19 -20.68
C LEU A 9 3.49 1.29 -20.58
N VAL A 10 2.69 1.26 -21.64
CA VAL A 10 1.50 0.40 -21.75
C VAL A 10 1.79 -0.62 -22.82
N ALA A 11 1.65 -1.90 -22.48
CA ALA A 11 1.79 -3.02 -23.40
C ALA A 11 0.52 -3.87 -23.36
N PRO A 12 0.05 -4.41 -24.49
CA PRO A 12 -1.21 -5.16 -24.55
C PRO A 12 -1.08 -6.56 -23.96
N SER A 13 0.14 -7.07 -23.79
CA SER A 13 0.40 -8.37 -23.18
C SER A 13 1.67 -8.37 -22.33
N TRP A 14 1.75 -9.30 -21.37
CA TRP A 14 2.97 -9.51 -20.58
C TRP A 14 4.17 -9.90 -21.45
N ARG A 15 3.93 -10.62 -22.56
CA ARG A 15 4.98 -11.07 -23.48
C ARG A 15 5.60 -9.89 -24.22
N GLU A 16 4.77 -8.98 -24.71
CA GLU A 16 5.22 -7.74 -25.36
C GLU A 16 5.89 -6.80 -24.35
N ALA A 17 5.33 -6.66 -23.14
CA ALA A 17 5.96 -5.90 -22.06
C ALA A 17 7.38 -6.40 -21.77
N TRP A 18 7.57 -7.73 -21.77
CA TRP A 18 8.89 -8.33 -21.62
C TRP A 18 9.84 -7.96 -22.76
N GLY A 19 9.41 -8.14 -24.02
CA GLY A 19 10.25 -7.91 -25.20
C GLY A 19 10.62 -6.44 -25.39
N GLU A 20 9.66 -5.53 -25.18
CA GLU A 20 9.77 -4.12 -25.58
C GLU A 20 10.30 -3.22 -24.46
N ALA A 21 10.00 -3.54 -23.20
CA ALA A 21 10.31 -2.67 -22.07
C ALA A 21 11.21 -3.33 -21.02
N ILE A 22 10.80 -4.49 -20.51
CA ILE A 22 11.43 -5.06 -19.30
C ILE A 22 12.80 -5.65 -19.63
N ALA A 23 12.93 -6.50 -20.67
CA ALA A 23 14.20 -7.12 -21.02
C ALA A 23 15.25 -6.09 -21.50
N PRO A 24 14.89 -5.08 -22.32
CA PRO A 24 15.80 -3.98 -22.66
C PRO A 24 16.25 -3.19 -21.43
N TRP A 25 15.34 -2.87 -20.50
CA TRP A 25 15.68 -2.18 -19.26
C TRP A 25 16.64 -3.02 -18.39
N CYS A 26 16.38 -4.32 -18.22
CA CYS A 26 17.27 -5.22 -17.50
C CYS A 26 18.69 -5.23 -18.12
N ASN A 27 18.78 -5.30 -19.45
CA ASN A 27 20.07 -5.27 -20.15
C ASN A 27 20.87 -3.99 -19.88
N GLN A 28 20.19 -2.85 -19.72
CA GLN A 28 20.83 -1.57 -19.40
C GLN A 28 21.27 -1.48 -17.93
N VAL A 29 20.50 -2.05 -17.02
CA VAL A 29 20.70 -1.89 -15.57
C VAL A 29 21.66 -2.94 -14.99
N LEU A 30 21.57 -4.19 -15.44
CA LEU A 30 22.28 -5.33 -14.86
C LEU A 30 23.81 -5.19 -14.80
N PRO A 31 24.52 -4.72 -15.85
CA PRO A 31 25.98 -4.69 -15.85
C PRO A 31 26.60 -3.91 -14.67
N GLY A 32 25.89 -2.91 -14.14
CA GLY A 32 26.34 -2.10 -13.02
C GLY A 32 25.46 -2.20 -11.76
N ALA A 33 24.41 -3.02 -11.76
CA ALA A 33 23.46 -3.06 -10.65
C ALA A 33 24.11 -3.49 -9.33
N TRP A 34 25.07 -4.41 -9.39
CA TRP A 34 25.77 -4.97 -8.24
C TRP A 34 26.81 -4.03 -7.60
N GLN A 35 27.28 -3.04 -8.36
CA GLN A 35 28.27 -2.06 -7.88
C GLN A 35 27.61 -0.87 -7.18
N ARG A 36 26.28 -0.78 -7.23
CA ARG A 36 25.54 0.33 -6.61
C ARG A 36 25.48 0.10 -5.10
N GLU A 37 25.66 1.19 -4.36
CA GLU A 37 25.53 1.21 -2.91
C GLU A 37 24.13 0.78 -2.43
N LEU A 38 23.09 1.13 -3.20
CA LEU A 38 21.71 0.74 -2.93
C LEU A 38 21.21 -0.28 -3.97
N PRO A 39 20.41 -1.28 -3.54
CA PRO A 39 19.85 -2.26 -4.46
C PRO A 39 18.88 -1.59 -5.43
N THR A 40 18.85 -2.08 -6.67
CA THR A 40 17.83 -1.65 -7.62
C THR A 40 16.58 -2.50 -7.42
N LEU A 41 15.46 -1.85 -7.07
CA LEU A 41 14.20 -2.53 -6.80
C LEU A 41 13.37 -2.71 -8.07
N VAL A 42 12.82 -3.91 -8.26
CA VAL A 42 11.78 -4.21 -9.25
C VAL A 42 10.51 -4.55 -8.51
N VAL A 43 9.55 -3.63 -8.52
CA VAL A 43 8.26 -3.82 -7.82
C VAL A 43 7.29 -4.54 -8.75
N VAL A 44 6.77 -5.68 -8.32
CA VAL A 44 5.80 -6.48 -9.08
C VAL A 44 4.53 -6.76 -8.26
N PRO A 45 3.36 -6.86 -8.91
CA PRO A 45 2.10 -7.17 -8.23
C PRO A 45 2.13 -8.42 -7.36
N THR A 46 2.73 -9.53 -7.84
CA THR A 46 2.70 -10.82 -7.14
C THR A 46 4.06 -11.50 -7.07
N ARG A 47 4.21 -12.41 -6.09
CA ARG A 47 5.41 -13.26 -5.99
C ARG A 47 5.58 -14.16 -7.21
N GLY A 48 4.48 -14.63 -7.81
CA GLY A 48 4.52 -15.44 -9.04
C GLY A 48 5.16 -14.68 -10.20
N GLN A 49 4.83 -13.40 -10.37
CA GLN A 49 5.46 -12.55 -11.39
C GLN A 49 6.94 -12.28 -11.10
N ALA A 50 7.32 -12.11 -9.83
CA ALA A 50 8.74 -12.01 -9.45
C ALA A 50 9.51 -13.27 -9.89
N THR A 51 8.94 -14.45 -9.62
CA THR A 51 9.54 -15.73 -10.00
C THR A 51 9.63 -15.89 -11.52
N ASP A 52 8.58 -15.56 -12.27
CA ASP A 52 8.59 -15.59 -13.75
C ASP A 52 9.67 -14.67 -14.32
N LEU A 53 9.79 -13.43 -13.83
CA LEU A 53 10.85 -12.50 -14.27
C LEU A 53 12.25 -13.05 -13.99
N LYS A 54 12.48 -13.60 -12.80
CA LYS A 54 13.77 -14.21 -12.44
C LYS A 54 14.09 -15.39 -13.36
N ALA A 55 13.11 -16.26 -13.62
CA ALA A 55 13.29 -17.39 -14.51
C ALA A 55 13.65 -16.96 -15.94
N ARG A 56 12.99 -15.91 -16.47
CA ARG A 56 13.30 -15.36 -17.79
C ARG A 56 14.70 -14.74 -17.87
N LEU A 57 15.17 -14.07 -16.81
CA LEU A 57 16.53 -13.53 -16.76
C LEU A 57 17.57 -14.66 -16.74
N ILE A 58 17.34 -15.69 -15.92
CA ILE A 58 18.22 -16.86 -15.84
C ILE A 58 18.27 -17.59 -17.18
N ALA A 59 17.13 -17.80 -17.84
CA ALA A 59 17.06 -18.43 -19.16
C ALA A 59 17.82 -17.64 -20.25
N LYS A 60 17.97 -16.32 -20.09
CA LYS A 60 18.78 -15.45 -20.95
C LYS A 60 20.27 -15.45 -20.58
N GLY A 61 20.69 -16.25 -19.59
CA GLY A 61 22.06 -16.26 -19.08
C GLY A 61 22.44 -15.01 -18.29
N SER A 62 21.46 -14.23 -17.83
CA SER A 62 21.69 -13.00 -17.07
C SER A 62 21.58 -13.24 -15.57
N SER A 63 22.61 -12.88 -14.81
CA SER A 63 22.53 -12.81 -13.35
C SER A 63 21.62 -11.64 -12.95
N HIS A 64 20.81 -11.82 -11.91
CA HIS A 64 19.99 -10.75 -11.34
C HIS A 64 20.58 -10.16 -10.06
N LEU A 65 21.89 -10.36 -9.85
CA LEU A 65 22.62 -9.81 -8.71
C LEU A 65 22.58 -8.27 -8.75
N GLY A 66 22.23 -7.64 -7.63
CA GLY A 66 21.98 -6.20 -7.54
C GLY A 66 20.54 -5.77 -7.88
N LEU A 67 19.70 -6.69 -8.36
CA LEU A 67 18.25 -6.49 -8.47
C LEU A 67 17.51 -7.17 -7.31
N GLN A 68 16.57 -6.47 -6.69
CA GLN A 68 15.65 -7.05 -5.71
C GLN A 68 14.22 -6.98 -6.23
N PHE A 69 13.60 -8.14 -6.40
CA PHE A 69 12.20 -8.25 -6.80
C PHE A 69 11.33 -8.24 -5.56
N VAL A 70 10.44 -7.27 -5.46
CA VAL A 70 9.60 -7.02 -4.28
C VAL A 70 8.14 -6.87 -4.69
N THR A 71 7.23 -7.30 -3.83
CA THR A 71 5.80 -6.95 -3.93
C THR A 71 5.51 -5.67 -3.16
N PRO A 72 4.36 -5.01 -3.37
CA PRO A 72 3.96 -3.87 -2.54
C PRO A 72 4.03 -4.18 -1.04
N ARG A 73 3.57 -5.37 -0.61
CA ARG A 73 3.67 -5.79 0.79
C ARG A 73 5.11 -5.88 1.29
N SER A 74 6.03 -6.48 0.52
CA SER A 74 7.43 -6.56 0.96
C SER A 74 8.13 -5.20 0.86
N LEU A 75 7.74 -4.35 -0.09
CA LEU A 75 8.24 -2.97 -0.18
C LEU A 75 7.86 -2.18 1.08
N ARG A 76 6.61 -2.29 1.54
CA ARG A 76 6.19 -1.71 2.83
C ARG A 76 7.04 -2.21 3.98
N ALA A 77 7.26 -3.52 4.05
CA ALA A 77 8.10 -4.11 5.10
C ALA A 77 9.55 -3.63 5.03
N LEU A 78 10.08 -3.31 3.84
CA LEU A 78 11.41 -2.71 3.69
C LEU A 78 11.42 -1.24 4.17
N LEU A 79 10.40 -0.46 3.82
CA LEU A 79 10.29 0.94 4.23
C LEU A 79 9.97 1.12 5.72
N ALA A 80 9.33 0.13 6.33
CA ALA A 80 8.96 0.13 7.74
C ALA A 80 10.11 -0.28 8.69
N ARG A 81 11.25 -0.76 8.19
CA ARG A 81 12.34 -1.30 9.04
C ARG A 81 12.85 -0.32 10.09
N ASP A 82 12.84 0.96 9.76
CA ASP A 82 13.33 2.03 10.64
C ASP A 82 12.18 2.82 11.30
N ASP A 83 10.94 2.32 11.19
CA ASP A 83 9.78 2.94 11.83
C ASP A 83 9.55 2.35 13.22
N PRO A 84 9.67 3.13 14.31
CA PRO A 84 9.37 2.63 15.65
C PRO A 84 7.86 2.39 15.86
N THR A 85 7.00 2.91 14.99
CA THR A 85 5.54 2.73 15.12
C THR A 85 5.11 1.41 14.47
N PRO A 86 4.59 0.44 15.25
CA PRO A 86 4.08 -0.80 14.69
C PRO A 86 2.87 -0.51 13.80
N ALA A 87 2.84 -1.11 12.60
CA ALA A 87 1.69 -1.02 11.72
C ALA A 87 0.47 -1.67 12.38
N ALA A 88 -0.70 -1.04 12.27
CA ALA A 88 -1.92 -1.63 12.77
C ALA A 88 -2.27 -2.89 11.96
N GLU A 89 -2.33 -4.04 12.63
CA GLU A 89 -2.75 -5.28 11.99
C GLU A 89 -4.22 -5.17 11.54
N PRO A 90 -4.60 -5.78 10.40
CA PRO A 90 -5.97 -5.74 9.89
C PRO A 90 -7.02 -6.17 10.92
N GLU A 91 -6.66 -7.10 11.80
CA GLU A 91 -7.52 -7.63 12.86
C GLU A 91 -7.79 -6.57 13.94
N HIS A 92 -6.79 -5.77 14.33
CA HIS A 92 -6.98 -4.67 15.27
C HIS A 92 -7.87 -3.58 14.67
N LEU A 93 -7.67 -3.24 13.39
CA LEU A 93 -8.49 -2.25 12.69
C LEU A 93 -9.95 -2.72 12.59
N ARG A 94 -10.18 -4.00 12.29
CA ARG A 94 -11.53 -4.58 12.26
C ARG A 94 -12.18 -4.56 13.63
N LEU A 95 -11.43 -4.90 14.68
CA LEU A 95 -11.93 -4.88 16.06
C LEU A 95 -12.33 -3.47 16.48
N LEU A 96 -11.46 -2.47 16.27
CA LEU A 96 -11.77 -1.09 16.62
C LEU A 96 -12.97 -0.54 15.83
N LEU A 97 -13.11 -0.91 14.56
CA LEU A 97 -14.27 -0.52 13.77
C LEU A 97 -15.56 -1.19 14.25
N ALA A 98 -15.49 -2.47 14.65
CA ALA A 98 -16.63 -3.16 15.25
C ALA A 98 -17.03 -2.52 16.59
N ILE A 99 -16.07 -2.15 17.43
CA ILE A 99 -16.32 -1.43 18.69
C ILE A 99 -16.99 -0.09 18.41
N ALA A 100 -16.45 0.72 17.49
CA ALA A 100 -17.05 2.00 17.10
C ALA A 100 -18.49 1.82 16.59
N ALA A 101 -18.75 0.76 15.83
CA ALA A 101 -20.08 0.45 15.32
C ALA A 101 -21.04 0.06 16.44
N SER A 102 -20.64 -0.85 17.33
CA SER A 102 -21.48 -1.30 18.45
C SER A 102 -21.84 -0.17 19.41
N GLU A 103 -20.94 0.79 19.65
CA GLU A 103 -21.23 1.98 20.46
C GLU A 103 -22.29 2.92 19.82
N MET A 104 -22.62 2.71 18.55
CA MET A 104 -23.49 3.59 17.77
C MET A 104 -24.78 2.91 17.27
N GLU A 105 -25.00 1.65 17.60
CA GLU A 105 -26.20 0.89 17.19
C GLU A 105 -27.50 1.48 17.75
N ASP A 106 -27.42 2.18 18.87
CA ASP A 106 -28.54 2.83 19.56
C ASP A 106 -28.58 4.35 19.34
N SER A 107 -27.95 4.84 18.25
CA SER A 107 -28.03 6.26 17.88
C SER A 107 -29.51 6.70 17.73
N PRO A 108 -29.90 7.89 18.24
CA PRO A 108 -31.25 8.43 18.06
C PRO A 108 -31.59 8.69 16.58
N ASN A 109 -30.58 8.80 15.71
CA ASN A 109 -30.76 8.88 14.27
C ASN A 109 -30.83 7.46 13.68
N GLU A 110 -32.01 7.08 13.19
CA GLU A 110 -32.27 5.75 12.62
C GLU A 110 -31.30 5.40 11.47
N SER A 111 -30.96 6.37 10.61
CA SER A 111 -30.06 6.13 9.48
C SER A 111 -28.62 5.81 9.94
N GLU A 112 -28.16 6.48 10.99
CA GLU A 112 -26.86 6.22 11.61
C GLU A 112 -26.86 4.87 12.35
N ALA A 113 -27.92 4.58 13.12
CA ALA A 113 -28.09 3.32 13.83
C ALA A 113 -28.10 2.12 12.87
N LEU A 114 -28.79 2.22 11.73
CA LEU A 114 -28.79 1.20 10.68
C LEU A 114 -27.40 1.02 10.05
N SER A 115 -26.70 2.13 9.78
CA SER A 115 -25.33 2.10 9.24
C SER A 115 -24.37 1.43 10.23
N ALA A 116 -24.47 1.75 11.51
CA ALA A 116 -23.71 1.15 12.60
C ALA A 116 -23.97 -0.36 12.71
N LYS A 117 -25.24 -0.80 12.75
CA LYS A 117 -25.61 -2.22 12.78
C LYS A 117 -25.07 -3.00 11.58
N ALA A 118 -25.09 -2.41 10.39
CA ALA A 118 -24.52 -3.03 9.19
C ALA A 118 -23.00 -3.21 9.31
N VAL A 119 -22.29 -2.20 9.83
CA VAL A 119 -20.83 -2.25 10.01
C VAL A 119 -20.42 -3.19 11.14
N ALA A 120 -21.15 -3.24 12.26
CA ALA A 120 -20.88 -4.17 13.35
C ALA A 120 -20.91 -5.63 12.88
N ARG A 121 -21.84 -5.97 11.99
CA ARG A 121 -21.93 -7.32 11.38
C ARG A 121 -20.83 -7.60 10.36
N ALA A 122 -20.36 -6.59 9.63
CA ALA A 122 -19.42 -6.75 8.53
C ALA A 122 -18.37 -5.61 8.45
N PRO A 123 -17.50 -5.46 9.47
CA PRO A 123 -16.59 -4.30 9.55
C PRO A 123 -15.57 -4.27 8.41
N ALA A 124 -15.22 -5.44 7.87
CA ALA A 124 -14.23 -5.56 6.80
C ALA A 124 -14.61 -4.79 5.51
N LEU A 125 -15.90 -4.61 5.22
CA LEU A 125 -16.35 -3.94 4.01
C LEU A 125 -16.07 -2.43 4.06
N LEU A 126 -16.47 -1.78 5.15
CA LEU A 126 -16.21 -0.36 5.36
C LEU A 126 -14.72 -0.10 5.53
N LEU A 127 -13.99 -0.95 6.27
CA LEU A 127 -12.54 -0.81 6.42
C LEU A 127 -11.82 -0.85 5.06
N ARG A 128 -12.22 -1.76 4.17
CA ARG A 128 -11.66 -1.83 2.81
C ARG A 128 -11.99 -0.59 1.98
N ALA A 129 -13.16 0.00 2.16
CA ALA A 129 -13.53 1.24 1.49
C ALA A 129 -12.68 2.41 1.99
N LEU A 130 -12.48 2.53 3.30
CA LEU A 130 -11.64 3.56 3.90
C LEU A 130 -10.19 3.46 3.42
N ASP A 131 -9.60 2.26 3.42
CA ASP A 131 -8.25 2.01 2.89
C ASP A 131 -8.12 2.38 1.40
N ARG A 132 -9.14 2.09 0.58
CA ARG A 132 -9.17 2.47 -0.84
C ARG A 132 -9.22 3.98 -1.06
N LEU A 133 -10.05 4.69 -0.29
CA LEU A 133 -10.11 6.16 -0.36
C LEU A 133 -8.76 6.75 0.02
N GLU A 134 -8.18 6.25 1.10
CA GLU A 134 -6.91 6.73 1.60
C GLU A 134 -5.78 6.49 0.59
N THR A 135 -5.68 5.30 0.02
CA THR A 135 -4.70 4.99 -1.04
C THR A 135 -4.91 5.82 -2.31
N ALA A 136 -6.16 6.22 -2.61
CA ALA A 136 -6.47 7.15 -3.70
C ALA A 136 -6.20 8.63 -3.35
N GLY A 137 -5.87 8.93 -2.09
CA GLY A 137 -5.67 10.31 -1.60
C GLY A 137 -6.98 11.06 -1.34
N TRP A 138 -8.11 10.36 -1.26
CA TRP A 138 -9.42 10.93 -1.02
C TRP A 138 -9.75 10.87 0.47
N LYS A 139 -10.50 11.87 0.94
CA LYS A 139 -11.06 11.88 2.30
C LYS A 139 -12.45 11.26 2.32
N PHE A 140 -12.87 10.73 3.46
CA PHE A 140 -14.18 10.10 3.60
C PHE A 140 -15.32 11.08 3.33
N GLU A 141 -15.15 12.34 3.74
CA GLU A 141 -16.16 13.39 3.62
C GLU A 141 -16.51 13.69 2.15
N GLU A 142 -15.62 13.34 1.22
CA GLU A 142 -15.83 13.48 -0.23
C GLU A 142 -16.85 12.49 -0.78
N LEU A 143 -17.13 11.37 -0.07
CA LEU A 143 -18.11 10.37 -0.49
C LEU A 143 -19.57 10.79 -0.27
N ARG A 144 -19.81 11.87 0.51
CA ARG A 144 -21.16 12.37 0.81
C ARG A 144 -22.10 11.28 1.36
N LEU A 145 -21.60 10.47 2.29
CA LEU A 145 -22.35 9.44 3.02
C LEU A 145 -22.60 9.89 4.47
N PRO A 146 -23.60 10.77 4.71
CA PRO A 146 -23.78 11.40 6.02
C PRO A 146 -24.10 10.40 7.13
N SER A 147 -24.80 9.30 6.84
CA SER A 147 -25.16 8.27 7.82
C SER A 147 -23.96 7.51 8.39
N PHE A 148 -22.83 7.50 7.69
CA PHE A 148 -21.60 6.84 8.10
C PHE A 148 -20.59 7.81 8.72
N ALA A 149 -20.76 9.12 8.55
CA ALA A 149 -19.77 10.11 9.01
C ALA A 149 -19.54 10.07 10.54
N PRO A 150 -20.58 9.98 11.39
CA PRO A 150 -20.39 9.88 12.84
C PRO A 150 -19.62 8.61 13.24
N LEU A 151 -19.88 7.49 12.56
CA LEU A 151 -19.18 6.22 12.78
C LEU A 151 -17.71 6.28 12.38
N VAL A 152 -17.42 6.84 11.21
CA VAL A 152 -16.04 7.02 10.75
C VAL A 152 -15.28 7.95 11.69
N GLU A 153 -15.93 9.00 12.19
CA GLU A 153 -15.34 9.91 13.17
C GLU A 153 -15.06 9.21 14.51
N ARG A 154 -15.98 8.38 14.99
CA ARG A 154 -15.75 7.56 16.20
C ARG A 154 -14.59 6.59 16.02
N PHE A 155 -14.51 5.93 14.86
CA PHE A 155 -13.43 5.03 14.52
C PHE A 155 -12.07 5.76 14.48
N LYS A 156 -11.98 6.94 13.85
CA LYS A 156 -10.76 7.78 13.85
C LYS A 156 -10.30 8.10 15.28
N LYS A 157 -11.22 8.47 16.18
CA LYS A 157 -10.89 8.73 17.59
C LYS A 157 -10.34 7.49 18.31
N LEU A 158 -10.84 6.29 17.99
CA LEU A 158 -10.30 5.05 18.56
C LEU A 158 -8.91 4.73 18.02
N LEU A 159 -8.66 4.97 16.73
CA LEU A 159 -7.33 4.83 16.12
C LEU A 159 -6.31 5.76 16.80
N GLU A 160 -6.67 7.02 17.00
CA GLU A 160 -5.83 8.01 17.69
C GLU A 160 -5.49 7.58 19.12
N LYS A 161 -6.46 7.06 19.87
CA LYS A 161 -6.23 6.55 21.24
C LYS A 161 -5.31 5.35 21.32
N CYS A 162 -5.25 4.55 20.26
CA CYS A 162 -4.42 3.35 20.18
C CYS A 162 -3.11 3.58 19.44
N ASP A 163 -2.79 4.83 19.08
CA ASP A 163 -1.65 5.18 18.22
C ASP A 163 -1.61 4.38 16.90
N PHE A 164 -2.78 4.01 16.39
CA PHE A 164 -2.94 3.28 15.15
C PHE A 164 -3.23 4.21 13.98
N VAL A 165 -2.77 3.79 12.81
CA VAL A 165 -3.04 4.44 11.54
C VAL A 165 -3.44 3.41 10.52
N LEU A 166 -4.20 3.85 9.53
CA LEU A 166 -4.54 3.01 8.40
C LEU A 166 -3.30 2.73 7.53
N PRO A 167 -3.30 1.63 6.76
CA PRO A 167 -2.16 1.26 5.93
C PRO A 167 -1.79 2.32 4.89
N GLY A 168 -2.76 3.03 4.30
CA GLY A 168 -2.50 4.07 3.32
C GLY A 168 -1.76 5.27 3.91
N GLU A 169 -2.13 5.72 5.11
CA GLU A 169 -1.40 6.78 5.83
C GLU A 169 0.01 6.34 6.20
N THR A 170 0.17 5.08 6.63
CA THR A 170 1.49 4.49 6.90
C THR A 170 2.38 4.56 5.67
N ASP A 171 1.88 4.12 4.51
CA ASP A 171 2.58 4.17 3.23
C ASP A 171 2.99 5.61 2.88
N ARG A 172 2.11 6.60 3.08
CA ARG A 172 2.42 8.03 2.84
C ARG A 172 3.51 8.54 3.78
N ARG A 173 3.44 8.23 5.08
CA ARG A 173 4.43 8.65 6.07
C ARG A 173 5.80 8.09 5.74
N HIS A 174 5.88 6.81 5.36
CA HIS A 174 7.12 6.17 4.91
C HIS A 174 7.70 6.84 3.67
N LEU A 175 6.86 7.13 2.67
CA LEU A 175 7.30 7.86 1.47
C LEU A 175 7.80 9.27 1.78
N GLN A 176 7.13 10.00 2.67
CA GLN A 176 7.55 11.34 3.10
C GLN A 176 8.88 11.31 3.86
N ARG A 177 9.07 10.33 4.77
CA ARG A 177 10.33 10.14 5.49
C ARG A 177 11.47 9.79 4.53
N ALA A 178 11.26 8.85 3.62
CA ALA A 178 12.23 8.47 2.59
C ALA A 178 12.58 9.63 1.64
N ALA A 179 11.63 10.54 1.38
CA ALA A 179 11.88 11.75 0.60
C ALA A 179 12.72 12.79 1.36
N ARG A 180 12.61 12.84 2.70
CA ARG A 180 13.35 13.77 3.58
C ARG A 180 14.77 13.27 3.89
N GLY A 181 14.97 11.97 4.10
CA GLY A 181 16.28 11.38 4.39
C GLY A 181 17.30 11.42 3.24
N LYS A 182 16.95 12.00 2.07
CA LYS A 182 17.87 12.28 0.96
C LYS A 182 18.49 13.69 1.03
N ARG A 183 18.38 14.39 2.16
CA ARG A 183 18.88 15.77 2.35
C ARG A 183 20.09 15.90 3.28
N GLU A 184 20.65 14.80 3.74
CA GLU A 184 21.91 14.77 4.50
C GLU A 184 22.98 14.01 3.72
#